data_AF-A0A3C1LC64-F1
#
_entry.id   AF-A0A3C1LC64-F1
#
_cell.length_a   1.000
_cell.length_b   1.000
_cell.length_c   1.000
_cell.angle_alpha   90.00
_cell.angle_beta   90.00
_cell.angle_gamma   90.00
#
_symmetry.space_group_name_H-M   'P 1'
#
loop_
_entity.id
_entity.type
_entity.pdbx_description
1 polymer ?
#
loop_
_entity_poly.entity_id
_entity_poly.type
_entity_poly.pdbx_seq_one_letter_code
_entity_poly.pdbx_strand_id
1 'polypeptide(L)'
;MSIKNIFIGWLKKYGWLPTSIAEAKLSELRLKQCKRCEFVKTSKALQLLNGTANYVENLSCKKCGCPCEQKTLVVSEHCPEGKW
;
A
#
# COMPACT_ATOMS: atom_id res chain seq x y z
N MET A 1 1.95 7.46 -8.97
CA MET A 1 1.72 6.00 -9.00
C MET A 1 1.13 5.63 -10.34
N SER A 2 1.78 4.73 -11.06
CA SER A 2 1.31 4.26 -12.38
C SER A 2 0.24 3.20 -12.21
N ILE A 3 -0.75 3.12 -13.13
CA ILE A 3 -1.80 2.07 -13.16
C ILE A 3 -1.17 0.67 -13.10
N LYS A 4 -0.05 0.47 -13.81
CA LYS A 4 0.74 -0.77 -13.80
C LYS A 4 1.16 -1.16 -12.38
N ASN A 5 1.62 -0.19 -11.59
CA ASN A 5 2.09 -0.43 -10.24
C ASN A 5 0.94 -0.69 -9.26
N ILE A 6 -0.24 -0.13 -9.52
CA ILE A 6 -1.47 -0.51 -8.79
C ILE A 6 -1.73 -2.00 -8.98
N PHE A 7 -1.70 -2.47 -10.23
CA PHE A 7 -1.94 -3.87 -10.55
C PHE A 7 -0.88 -4.78 -9.91
N ILE A 8 0.41 -4.47 -10.05
CA ILE A 8 1.50 -5.24 -9.43
C ILE A 8 1.34 -5.33 -7.90
N GLY A 9 1.00 -4.22 -7.24
CA GLY A 9 0.77 -4.21 -5.80
C GLY A 9 -0.36 -5.15 -5.36
N TRP A 10 -1.46 -5.19 -6.13
CA TRP A 10 -2.55 -6.13 -5.89
C TRP A 10 -2.17 -7.59 -6.16
N LEU A 11 -1.45 -7.87 -7.25
CA LEU A 11 -0.95 -9.21 -7.55
C LEU A 11 -0.05 -9.75 -6.44
N LYS A 12 0.83 -8.89 -5.89
CA LYS A 12 1.68 -9.26 -4.76
C LYS A 12 0.88 -9.51 -3.49
N LYS A 13 -0.14 -8.68 -3.20
CA LYS A 13 -1.02 -8.89 -2.05
C LYS A 13 -1.75 -10.24 -2.10
N TYR A 14 -2.30 -10.60 -3.27
CA TYR A 14 -3.02 -11.88 -3.45
C TYR A 14 -2.10 -13.09 -3.66
N GLY A 15 -0.77 -12.90 -3.62
CA GLY A 15 0.19 -13.98 -3.77
C GLY A 15 0.36 -14.50 -5.20
N TRP A 16 -0.18 -13.82 -6.21
CA TRP A 16 0.01 -14.18 -7.62
C TRP A 16 1.41 -13.80 -8.12
N LEU A 17 2.03 -12.79 -7.50
CA LEU A 17 3.44 -12.47 -7.70
C LEU A 17 4.23 -12.75 -6.43
N PRO A 18 5.42 -13.39 -6.53
CA PRO A 18 6.26 -13.62 -5.38
C PRO A 18 6.72 -12.28 -4.79
N THR A 19 6.70 -12.21 -3.46
CA THR A 19 7.28 -11.10 -2.71
C THR A 19 8.45 -11.64 -1.92
N SER A 20 9.66 -11.13 -2.17
CA SER A 20 10.83 -11.60 -1.43
C SER A 20 10.78 -11.12 0.04
N ILE A 21 11.55 -11.78 0.91
CA ILE A 21 11.64 -11.38 2.33
C ILE A 21 12.11 -9.92 2.47
N ALA A 22 13.04 -9.48 1.61
CA ALA A 22 13.54 -8.11 1.60
C ALA A 22 12.43 -7.11 1.20
N GLU A 23 11.64 -7.44 0.18
CA GLU A 23 10.51 -6.61 -0.25
C GLU A 23 9.42 -6.53 0.81
N ALA A 24 9.12 -7.64 1.49
CA ALA A 24 8.14 -7.67 2.57
C ALA A 24 8.57 -6.77 3.74
N LYS A 25 9.85 -6.86 4.16
CA LYS A 25 10.42 -5.98 5.19
C LYS A 25 10.40 -4.51 4.76
N LEU A 26 10.76 -4.22 3.52
CA LEU A 26 10.71 -2.86 2.97
C LEU A 26 9.28 -2.31 2.99
N SER A 27 8.30 -3.13 2.57
CA SER A 27 6.88 -2.77 2.60
C SER A 27 6.43 -2.48 4.02
N GLU A 28 6.80 -3.32 5.00
CA GLU A 28 6.45 -3.11 6.41
C GLU A 28 6.97 -1.77 6.95
N LEU A 29 8.23 -1.42 6.65
CA LEU A 29 8.83 -0.14 7.04
C LEU A 29 8.09 1.05 6.44
N ARG A 30 7.85 1.02 5.13
CA ARG A 30 7.11 2.07 4.42
C ARG A 30 5.67 2.19 4.94
N LEU A 31 5.02 1.06 5.25
CA LEU A 31 3.66 1.01 5.75
C LEU A 31 3.54 1.56 7.17
N LYS A 32 4.54 1.33 8.04
CA LYS A 32 4.65 2.00 9.35
C LYS A 32 4.65 3.53 9.19
N GLN A 33 5.30 4.05 8.16
CA GLN A 33 5.33 5.47 7.85
C GLN A 33 3.99 5.98 7.31
N CYS A 34 3.35 5.23 6.41
CA CYS A 34 2.00 5.52 5.92
C CYS A 34 0.96 5.58 7.06
N LYS A 35 0.99 4.64 8.02
CA LYS A 35 0.06 4.60 9.16
C LYS A 35 0.05 5.87 10.00
N ARG A 36 1.17 6.59 10.05
CA ARG A 36 1.35 7.82 10.84
C ARG A 36 1.18 9.09 10.00
N CYS A 37 0.92 8.95 8.71
CA CYS A 37 0.83 10.08 7.80
C CYS A 37 -0.55 10.74 7.89
N GLU A 38 -0.59 12.06 8.08
CA GLU A 38 -1.82 12.86 8.13
C GLU A 38 -2.71 12.76 6.88
N PHE A 39 -2.11 12.42 5.73
CA PHE A 39 -2.80 12.30 4.46
C PHE A 39 -3.49 10.93 4.28
N VAL A 40 -3.22 9.97 5.16
CA VAL A 40 -3.75 8.61 5.08
C VAL A 40 -5.06 8.52 5.83
N LYS A 41 -6.08 7.94 5.19
CA LYS A 41 -7.38 7.66 5.80
C LYS A 41 -7.86 6.27 5.40
N THR A 42 -8.76 5.72 6.19
CA THR A 42 -9.44 4.47 5.87
C THR A 42 -10.36 4.67 4.66
N SER A 43 -10.25 3.79 3.66
CA SER A 43 -11.07 3.80 2.46
C SER A 43 -12.22 2.81 2.56
N LYS A 44 -13.45 3.29 2.35
CA LYS A 44 -14.65 2.42 2.28
C LYS A 44 -14.57 1.40 1.14
N ALA A 45 -13.97 1.79 0.01
CA ALA A 45 -13.80 0.88 -1.12
C ALA A 45 -12.83 -0.27 -0.77
N LEU A 46 -11.75 0.03 -0.04
CA LEU A 46 -10.83 -1.02 0.43
C LEU A 46 -11.47 -1.89 1.52
N GLN A 47 -12.28 -1.30 2.41
CA GLN A 47 -13.04 -2.08 3.40
C GLN A 47 -14.01 -3.07 2.76
N LEU A 48 -14.62 -2.72 1.63
CA LEU A 48 -15.48 -3.63 0.89
C LEU A 48 -14.68 -4.78 0.24
N LEU A 49 -13.47 -4.49 -0.26
CA LEU A 49 -12.63 -5.48 -0.95
C LEU A 49 -11.87 -6.41 0.00
N ASN A 50 -11.35 -5.88 1.11
CA ASN A 50 -10.48 -6.60 2.05
C ASN A 50 -11.22 -7.05 3.32
N GLY A 51 -12.47 -6.62 3.50
CA GLY A 51 -13.19 -6.74 4.76
C GLY A 51 -12.82 -5.65 5.78
N THR A 52 -13.68 -5.45 6.78
CA THR A 52 -13.55 -4.37 7.77
C THR A 52 -12.53 -4.66 8.88
N ALA A 53 -12.11 -5.92 9.05
CA ALA A 53 -11.24 -6.35 10.14
C ALA A 53 -9.79 -5.83 10.03
N ASN A 54 -9.30 -5.58 8.80
CA ASN A 54 -7.89 -5.25 8.57
C ASN A 54 -7.69 -3.74 8.35
N TYR A 55 -7.58 -2.98 9.44
CA TYR A 55 -7.38 -1.51 9.39
C TYR A 55 -6.27 -1.08 8.42
N VAL A 56 -5.14 -1.79 8.45
CA VAL A 56 -3.93 -1.47 7.69
C VAL A 56 -4.14 -1.64 6.18
N GLU A 57 -4.82 -2.71 5.79
CA GLU A 57 -5.14 -3.03 4.39
C GLU A 57 -6.15 -2.04 3.80
N ASN A 58 -6.88 -1.36 4.68
CA ASN A 58 -7.90 -0.39 4.32
C ASN A 58 -7.39 1.04 4.25
N LEU A 59 -6.08 1.26 4.42
CA LEU A 59 -5.47 2.58 4.33
C LEU A 59 -5.28 3.03 2.90
N SER A 60 -5.76 4.23 2.58
CA SER A 60 -5.51 4.92 1.32
C SER A 60 -4.97 6.33 1.59
N CYS A 61 -4.00 6.76 0.80
CA CYS A 61 -3.44 8.11 0.92
C CYS A 61 -4.18 9.08 -0.01
N LYS A 62 -4.67 10.19 0.55
CA LYS A 62 -5.44 11.21 -0.18
C LYS A 62 -4.61 12.02 -1.19
N LYS A 63 -3.29 12.08 -1.02
CA LYS A 63 -2.40 12.82 -1.92
C LYS A 63 -2.11 12.06 -3.21
N CYS A 64 -1.76 10.77 -3.10
CA CYS A 64 -1.48 9.91 -4.25
C CYS A 64 -2.70 9.12 -4.76
N GLY A 65 -3.82 9.08 -4.00
CA GLY A 65 -4.98 8.22 -4.29
C GLY A 65 -4.72 6.72 -4.13
N CYS A 66 -3.60 6.36 -3.51
CA CYS A 66 -3.07 5.00 -3.55
C CYS A 66 -3.44 4.17 -2.32
N PRO A 67 -3.84 2.89 -2.49
CA PRO A 67 -3.87 1.93 -1.41
C PRO A 67 -2.46 1.76 -0.82
N CYS A 68 -2.30 2.01 0.47
CA CYS A 68 -0.99 2.14 1.09
C CYS A 68 -0.22 0.81 1.03
N GLU A 69 -0.87 -0.28 1.40
CA GLU A 69 -0.27 -1.63 1.40
C GLU A 69 0.23 -2.05 0.01
N GLN A 70 -0.62 -1.93 -1.02
CA GLN A 70 -0.30 -2.33 -2.38
C GLN A 70 0.84 -1.49 -2.92
N LYS A 71 0.85 -0.18 -2.62
CA LYS A 71 1.93 0.69 -3.06
C LYS A 71 3.25 0.34 -2.39
N THR A 72 3.26 0.05 -1.08
CA THR A 72 4.50 -0.24 -0.37
C THR A 72 5.14 -1.56 -0.79
N LEU A 73 4.36 -2.50 -1.34
CA LEU A 73 4.82 -3.76 -1.94
C LEU A 73 5.54 -3.59 -3.30
N VAL A 74 5.42 -2.43 -3.94
CA VAL A 74 6.09 -2.13 -5.22
C VAL A 74 7.41 -1.41 -4.95
N VAL A 75 8.53 -2.09 -5.21
CA VAL A 75 9.88 -1.58 -4.90
C VAL A 75 10.17 -0.26 -5.61
N SER A 76 9.77 -0.14 -6.87
CA SER A 76 9.99 1.04 -7.72
C SER A 76 9.05 2.22 -7.43
N GLU A 77 8.06 2.05 -6.55
CA GLU A 77 7.22 3.17 -6.10
C GLU A 77 7.90 3.95 -4.96
N HIS A 78 7.51 5.22 -4.84
CA HIS A 78 8.02 6.16 -3.85
C HIS A 78 6.90 7.03 -3.30
N CYS A 79 7.08 7.60 -2.11
CA CYS A 79 6.15 8.60 -1.59
C CYS A 79 6.33 9.93 -2.35
N PRO A 80 5.27 10.53 -2.94
CA PRO A 80 5.40 11.83 -3.61
C PRO A 80 5.77 12.96 -2.64
N GLU A 81 5.50 12.78 -1.34
CA GLU A 81 5.86 13.72 -0.27
C GLU A 81 7.26 13.42 0.32
N GLY A 82 8.02 12.48 -0.28
CA GLY A 82 9.37 12.13 0.17
C GLY A 82 9.46 11.47 1.54
N LYS A 83 8.33 11.02 2.11
CA LYS A 83 8.30 10.37 3.44
C LYS A 83 8.98 8.99 3.46
N TRP A 84 9.15 8.37 2.28
CA TRP A 84 9.88 7.12 2.04
C TRP A 84 10.07 6.89 0.54
#